data_AF-A0A2P2J7W0-F1
#
_entry.id   AF-A0A2P2J7W0-F1
#
_cell.length_a   1.000
_cell.length_b   1.000
_cell.length_c   1.000
_cell.angle_alpha   90.00
_cell.angle_beta   90.00
_cell.angle_gamma   90.00
#
_symmetry.space_group_name_H-M   'P 1'
#
loop_
_entity.id
_entity.type
_entity.pdbx_description
1 polymer ?
#
loop_
_entity_poly.entity_id
_entity_poly.type
_entity_poly.pdbx_seq_one_letter_code
_entity_poly.pdbx_strand_id
1 'polypeptide(L)' 'MGVLSNKIRREELKPGDHIYSWRHAYIYSHHGLTLSPI' A
#
# COMPACT_ATOMS: atom_id res chain seq x y z
N MET A 1 -1.36 5.63 22.67
CA MET A 1 -0.59 6.05 21.49
C MET A 1 -1.12 5.27 20.30
N GLY A 2 -1.65 5.95 19.27
CA GLY A 2 -2.23 5.30 18.08
C GLY A 2 -1.21 5.08 16.97
N VAL A 3 -1.47 4.13 16.08
CA VAL A 3 -0.67 3.88 14.87
C VAL A 3 -1.14 4.84 13.78
N LEU A 4 -0.25 5.70 13.29
CA LEU A 4 -0.51 6.47 12.07
C LEU A 4 -0.42 5.51 10.88
N SER A 5 -1.56 5.30 10.21
CA SER A 5 -1.67 4.40 9.07
C SER A 5 -2.39 5.08 7.91
N ASN A 6 -1.76 5.07 6.74
CA ASN A 6 -2.38 5.47 5.47
C ASN A 6 -3.09 4.29 4.79
N LYS A 7 -3.68 3.38 5.57
CA LYS A 7 -4.39 2.22 5.02
C LYS A 7 -5.66 2.70 4.31
N ILE A 8 -5.83 2.29 3.06
CA ILE A 8 -7.04 2.49 2.25
C ILE A 8 -7.76 1.16 2.04
N ARG A 9 -9.05 1.20 1.67
CA ARG A 9 -9.77 -0.01 1.26
C ARG A 9 -9.33 -0.44 -0.13
N ARG A 10 -9.50 -1.72 -0.45
CA ARG A 10 -9.09 -2.27 -1.74
C ARG A 10 -9.93 -1.70 -2.89
N GLU A 11 -11.20 -1.41 -2.62
CA GLU A 11 -12.13 -0.81 -3.58
C GLU A 11 -11.74 0.62 -3.98
N GLU A 12 -10.89 1.28 -3.19
CA GLU A 12 -10.40 2.63 -3.46
C GLU A 12 -9.14 2.64 -4.33
N LEU A 13 -8.53 1.46 -4.56
CA LEU A 13 -7.35 1.32 -5.42
C LEU A 13 -7.72 1.41 -6.89
N LYS A 14 -6.96 2.21 -7.64
CA LYS A 14 -7.10 2.38 -9.07
C LYS A 14 -5.95 1.68 -9.82
N PRO A 15 -6.19 1.21 -11.06
CA PRO A 15 -5.11 0.72 -11.91
C PRO A 15 -4.05 1.81 -12.10
N GLY A 16 -2.79 1.43 -11.89
CA GLY A 16 -1.68 2.38 -11.94
C GLY A 16 -1.27 2.95 -10.58
N ASP A 17 -2.03 2.71 -9.50
CA ASP A 17 -1.64 3.17 -8.17
C ASP A 17 -0.39 2.42 -7.66
N HIS A 18 0.57 3.18 -7.14
CA HIS A 18 1.73 2.66 -6.44
C HIS A 18 1.44 2.46 -4.96
N ILE A 19 1.67 1.25 -4.46
CA ILE A 19 1.50 0.90 -3.05
C ILE A 19 2.89 0.68 -2.44
N TYR A 20 3.13 1.32 -1.30
CA TYR A 20 4.31 1.09 -0.45
C TYR A 20 3.89 0.38 0.83
N SER A 21 4.50 -0.78 1.08
CA SER A 21 4.32 -1.51 2.33
C SER A 21 5.65 -1.55 3.08
N TRP A 22 5.71 -0.87 4.23
CA TRP A 22 6.86 -0.90 5.12
C TRP A 22 6.79 -2.14 6.01
N ARG A 23 7.79 -3.02 5.92
CA ARG A 23 7.97 -4.16 6.85
C ARG A 23 9.19 -3.93 7.74
N HIS A 24 9.18 -4.58 8.92
CA HIS A 24 10.21 -4.50 9.96
C HIS A 24 10.66 -3.07 10.30
N ALA A 25 9.97 -2.41 11.23
CA ALA A 25 10.41 -1.13 11.79
C ALA A 25 10.79 -0.06 10.73
N TYR A 26 10.12 -0.06 9.56
CA TYR A 26 10.36 0.86 8.44
C TYR A 26 11.73 0.72 7.74
N ILE A 27 12.47 -0.37 7.97
CA ILE A 27 13.80 -0.56 7.35
C ILE A 27 13.72 -1.16 5.94
N TYR A 28 12.56 -1.68 5.53
CA TYR A 28 12.36 -2.31 4.23
C TYR A 28 10.99 -1.96 3.65
N SER A 29 10.98 -1.52 2.39
CA SER A 29 9.77 -1.23 1.63
C SER A 29 9.58 -2.21 0.48
N HIS A 30 8.40 -2.82 0.40
CA HIS A 30 7.97 -3.51 -0.81
C HIS A 30 7.15 -2.53 -1.68
N HIS A 31 7.53 -2.40 -2.95
CA HIS A 31 6.83 -1.56 -3.92
C HIS A 31 5.98 -2.45 -4.84
N GLY A 32 4.66 -2.20 -4.86
CA GLY A 32 3.72 -2.88 -5.74
C GLY A 32 2.97 -1.88 -6.61
N LEU A 33 2.58 -2.31 -7.80
CA LEU A 33 1.67 -1.58 -8.69
C LEU A 33 0.33 -2.31 -8.69
N THR A 34 -0.78 -1.58 -8.52
CA THR A 34 -2.10 -2.17 -8.71
C THR A 34 -2.39 -2.31 -10.19
N LEU A 35 -2.54 -3.55 -10.65
CA LEU A 35 -3.07 -3.87 -11.97
C LEU A 35 -4.58 -4.14 -11.85
N SER A 36 -5.35 -3.65 -12.83
CA SER A 36 -6.78 -3.99 -12.92
C SER A 36 -6.93 -5.49 -13.14
N PRO A 37 -7.79 -6.21 -12.40
CA PRO A 37 -8.30 -7.47 -12.91
C PRO A 37 -9.15 -7.15 -14.15
N ILE A 38 -8.95 -7.93 -15.21
CA ILE A 38 -9.79 -7.97 -16.40
C ILE A 38 -11.09 -8.69 -16.06
#